data_AF-A0A3B9I9N6-F1
#
_entry.id   AF-A0A3B9I9N6-F1
#
_cell.length_a   1.000
_cell.length_b   1.000
_cell.length_c   1.000
_cell.angle_alpha   90.00
_cell.angle_beta   90.00
_cell.angle_gamma   90.00
#
_symmetry.space_group_name_H-M   'P 1'
#
loop_
_entity.id
_entity.type
_entity.pdbx_description
1 polymer ?
#
loop_
_entity_poly.entity_id
_entity_poly.type
_entity_poly.pdbx_seq_one_letter_code
_entity_poly.pdbx_strand_id
1 'polypeptide(L)'
;IDGANGWKTFWHITVPLLRPTIIMTFIMSINGTLQLFDESVNLTSGGPANSTITMSHYIYNNSFGQGVANFGYASAMSFFVFILVAILAIINLKVGDTRD
;
A
#
# COMPACT_ATOMS: atom_id res chain seq x y z
N ILE A 1 25.55 -33.86 4.62
CA ILE A 1 26.91 -33.78 4.03
C ILE A 1 27.33 -32.34 3.70
N ASP A 2 26.42 -31.37 3.53
CA ASP A 2 26.81 -29.96 3.23
C ASP A 2 26.95 -28.98 4.43
N GLY A 3 26.82 -29.43 5.68
CA GLY A 3 27.09 -28.57 6.86
C GLY A 3 26.25 -27.28 6.96
N ALA A 4 25.10 -27.21 6.27
CA ALA A 4 24.26 -26.02 6.25
C ALA A 4 23.47 -25.89 7.56
N ASN A 5 23.90 -24.97 8.42
CA ASN A 5 23.13 -24.45 9.54
C ASN A 5 21.78 -23.92 9.02
N GLY A 6 20.68 -24.07 9.77
CA GLY A 6 19.33 -23.62 9.38
C GLY A 6 19.28 -22.16 8.91
N TRP A 7 20.11 -21.28 9.48
CA TRP A 7 20.26 -19.90 9.02
C TRP A 7 20.85 -19.78 7.60
N LYS A 8 21.81 -20.64 7.27
CA LYS A 8 22.45 -20.68 5.95
C LYS A 8 21.46 -21.18 4.90
N THR A 9 20.69 -22.21 5.23
CA THR A 9 19.62 -22.78 4.39
C THR A 9 18.49 -21.77 4.15
N PHE A 10 18.07 -21.02 5.18
CA PHE A 10 17.04 -20.00 5.05
C PHE A 10 17.43 -18.91 4.03
N TRP A 11 18.62 -18.32 4.17
CA TRP A 11 19.06 -17.23 3.30
C TRP A 11 19.51 -17.67 1.90
N HIS A 12 20.08 -18.87 1.75
CA HIS A 12 20.63 -19.33 0.46
C HIS A 12 19.67 -20.22 -0.34
N ILE A 13 18.65 -20.81 0.30
CA ILE A 13 17.69 -21.69 -0.37
C ILE A 13 16.29 -21.12 -0.25
N THR A 14 15.76 -20.97 0.97
CA THR A 14 14.35 -20.60 1.17
C THR A 14 14.00 -19.21 0.64
N VAL A 15 14.79 -18.19 0.97
CA VAL A 15 14.55 -16.80 0.52
C VAL A 15 14.66 -16.66 -1.01
N PRO A 16 15.69 -17.20 -1.70
CA PRO A 16 15.77 -17.16 -3.16
C PRO A 16 14.62 -17.90 -3.85
N LEU A 17 14.19 -19.04 -3.32
CA LEU A 17 13.07 -19.81 -3.89
C LEU A 17 11.74 -19.05 -3.76
N LEU A 18 11.53 -18.33 -2.66
CA LEU A 18 10.34 -17.53 -2.41
C LEU A 18 10.43 -16.11 -2.96
N ARG A 19 11.59 -15.68 -3.47
CA ARG A 19 11.84 -14.31 -3.94
C ARG A 19 10.73 -13.74 -4.82
N PRO A 20 10.24 -14.43 -5.86
CA PRO A 20 9.20 -13.85 -6.71
C PRO A 20 7.83 -13.74 -6.01
N THR A 21 7.54 -14.59 -5.01
CA THR A 21 6.33 -14.46 -4.18
C THR A 21 6.48 -13.34 -3.15
N ILE A 22 7.64 -13.21 -2.52
CA ILE A 22 7.95 -12.12 -1.58
C ILE A 22 7.81 -10.77 -2.26
N ILE A 23 8.36 -10.60 -3.47
CA ILE A 23 8.25 -9.35 -4.23
C ILE A 23 6.79 -9.04 -4.57
N MET A 24 6.01 -10.04 -5.00
CA MET A 24 4.60 -9.86 -5.32
C MET A 24 3.79 -9.40 -4.09
N THR A 25 3.90 -10.15 -2.99
CA THR A 25 3.19 -9.84 -1.74
C THR A 25 3.62 -8.49 -1.17
N PHE A 26 4.91 -8.13 -1.28
CA PHE A 26 5.40 -6.83 -0.82
C PHE A 26 4.78 -5.67 -1.60
N ILE A 27 4.75 -5.75 -2.94
CA ILE A 27 4.14 -4.70 -3.77
C ILE A 27 2.63 -4.63 -3.53
N MET A 28 1.94 -5.77 -3.42
CA MET A 28 0.51 -5.81 -3.08
C MET A 28 0.23 -5.18 -1.71
N SER A 29 1.05 -5.47 -0.70
CA SER A 29 0.93 -4.89 0.64
C SER A 29 1.09 -3.37 0.62
N ILE A 30 2.04 -2.84 -0.15
CA ILE A 30 2.21 -1.39 -0.33
C ILE A 30 0.96 -0.78 -0.97
N ASN A 31 0.45 -1.42 -2.02
CA ASN A 31 -0.74 -0.93 -2.72
C ASN A 31 -1.97 -0.89 -1.79
N GLY A 32 -2.19 -1.94 -1.00
CA GLY A 32 -3.27 -2.00 -0.01
C GLY A 32 -3.11 -0.95 1.10
N THR A 33 -1.90 -0.75 1.60
CA THR A 33 -1.64 0.23 2.68
C THR A 33 -1.87 1.67 2.22
N LEU A 34 -1.54 2.00 0.96
CA LEU A 34 -1.76 3.35 0.42
C LEU A 34 -3.24 3.70 0.23
N GLN A 35 -4.09 2.69 0.04
CA GLN A 35 -5.53 2.86 -0.13
C GLN A 35 -6.33 2.64 1.17
N LEU A 36 -5.65 2.45 2.29
CA LEU A 36 -6.23 2.05 3.56
C LEU A 36 -7.13 3.17 4.11
N PHE A 37 -8.43 3.07 3.88
CA PHE A 37 -9.43 4.06 4.30
C PHE A 37 -10.18 3.61 5.55
N ASP A 38 -10.77 2.43 5.49
CA ASP A 38 -11.70 1.91 6.50
C ASP A 38 -11.05 1.85 7.88
N GLU A 39 -9.80 1.40 7.95
CA GLU A 39 -9.07 1.26 9.21
C GLU A 39 -8.79 2.62 9.85
N SER A 40 -8.41 3.62 9.04
CA SER A 40 -8.12 4.97 9.51
C SER A 40 -9.40 5.65 10.03
N VAL A 41 -10.52 5.51 9.33
CA VAL A 41 -11.79 6.14 9.71
C VAL A 41 -12.45 5.43 10.89
N ASN A 42 -12.54 4.11 10.83
CA ASN A 42 -13.37 3.32 11.74
C ASN A 42 -12.65 2.95 13.05
N LEU A 43 -11.34 2.69 13.01
CA LEU A 43 -10.59 2.31 14.22
C LEU A 43 -10.06 3.51 15.00
N THR A 44 -9.60 4.55 14.29
CA THR A 44 -8.90 5.67 14.93
C THR A 44 -9.57 7.02 14.70
N SER A 45 -10.45 7.11 13.69
CA SER A 45 -11.00 8.37 13.19
C SER A 45 -9.92 9.44 12.98
N GLY A 46 -8.70 9.02 12.63
CA GLY A 46 -7.55 9.91 12.42
C GLY A 46 -6.72 10.24 13.67
N GLY A 47 -7.07 9.74 14.86
CA GLY A 47 -6.39 10.10 16.11
C GLY A 47 -5.10 9.31 16.43
N PRO A 48 -4.28 9.82 17.38
CA PRO A 48 -4.38 11.13 18.04
C PRO A 48 -3.84 12.26 17.14
N ALA A 49 -4.48 13.44 17.21
CA ALA A 49 -4.07 14.65 16.48
C ALA A 49 -3.82 14.46 14.97
N ASN A 50 -4.72 13.78 14.26
CA ASN A 50 -4.63 13.54 12.81
C ASN A 50 -3.45 12.65 12.37
N SER A 51 -2.73 11.99 13.29
CA SER A 51 -1.52 11.22 12.99
C SER A 51 -1.75 9.93 12.20
N THR A 52 -2.96 9.38 12.22
CA THR A 52 -3.32 8.15 11.49
C THR A 52 -4.16 8.42 10.25
N ILE A 53 -4.37 9.69 9.89
CA ILE A 53 -5.13 10.05 8.68
C ILE A 53 -4.38 9.59 7.45
N THR A 54 -4.99 8.67 6.71
CA THR A 54 -4.50 8.25 5.40
C THR A 54 -4.98 9.21 4.31
N MET A 55 -4.37 9.13 3.14
CA MET A 55 -4.68 10.03 2.03
C MET A 55 -6.16 9.93 1.61
N SER A 56 -6.72 8.71 1.60
CA SER A 56 -8.15 8.48 1.36
C SER A 56 -9.05 9.08 2.44
N HIS A 57 -8.64 8.99 3.72
CA HIS A 57 -9.38 9.60 4.83
C HIS A 57 -9.36 11.14 4.71
N TYR A 58 -8.23 11.72 4.34
CA TYR A 58 -8.12 13.16 4.13
C TYR A 58 -9.04 13.66 3.00
N ILE A 59 -9.09 12.95 1.88
CA ILE A 59 -10.00 13.25 0.75
C ILE A 59 -11.46 13.20 1.19
N TYR A 60 -11.82 12.18 2.00
CA TYR A 60 -13.16 12.05 2.55
C TYR A 60 -13.54 13.22 3.45
N ASN A 61 -12.66 13.63 4.38
CA ASN A 61 -12.92 14.78 5.25
C ASN A 61 -13.07 16.09 4.46
N ASN A 62 -12.32 16.27 3.36
CA ASN A 62 -12.46 17.46 2.50
C ASN A 62 -13.73 17.44 1.63
N SER A 63 -14.30 16.26 1.35
CA SER A 63 -15.49 16.10 0.50
C SER A 63 -16.79 16.04 1.29
N PHE A 64 -16.77 15.39 2.46
CA PHE A 64 -17.96 15.01 3.23
C PHE A 64 -17.84 15.30 4.74
N GLY A 65 -16.74 15.93 5.18
CA GLY A 65 -16.56 16.31 6.59
C GLY A 65 -17.50 17.42 7.04
N GLN A 66 -17.43 17.78 8.34
CA GLN A 66 -18.37 18.69 9.01
C GLN A 66 -18.30 20.18 8.59
N GLY A 67 -17.76 20.50 7.40
CA GLY A 67 -17.59 21.88 6.90
C GLY A 67 -18.07 22.07 5.46
N VAL A 68 -17.68 23.19 4.83
CA VAL A 68 -17.95 23.44 3.41
C VAL A 68 -17.14 22.44 2.57
N ALA A 69 -17.83 21.58 1.83
CA ALA A 69 -17.20 20.56 1.01
C ALA A 69 -16.37 21.19 -0.13
N ASN A 70 -15.07 20.95 -0.12
CA ASN A 70 -14.13 21.42 -1.14
C ASN A 70 -13.96 20.34 -2.22
N PHE A 71 -15.03 20.08 -2.98
CA PHE A 71 -15.05 19.03 -3.99
C PHE A 71 -13.97 19.19 -5.07
N GLY A 72 -13.65 20.43 -5.48
CA GLY A 72 -12.58 20.68 -6.46
C GLY A 72 -11.20 20.27 -5.96
N TYR A 73 -10.88 20.62 -4.71
CA TYR A 73 -9.62 20.25 -4.08
C TYR A 73 -9.52 18.74 -3.82
N ALA A 74 -10.61 18.15 -3.30
CA ALA A 74 -10.67 16.72 -3.06
C ALA A 74 -10.60 15.88 -4.35
N SER A 75 -11.17 16.39 -5.45
CA SER A 75 -11.06 15.75 -6.77
C SER A 75 -9.62 15.79 -7.30
N ALA A 76 -8.92 16.92 -7.16
CA ALA A 76 -7.51 17.04 -7.55
C ALA A 76 -6.62 16.08 -6.74
N MET A 77 -6.85 15.98 -5.43
CA MET A 77 -6.14 15.03 -4.57
C MET A 77 -6.44 13.57 -4.93
N SER A 78 -7.70 13.24 -5.19
CA SER A 78 -8.10 11.90 -5.66
C SER A 78 -7.36 11.52 -6.94
N PHE A 79 -7.26 12.44 -7.90
CA PHE A 79 -6.52 12.21 -9.14
C PHE A 79 -5.03 12.00 -8.92
N PHE A 80 -4.42 12.77 -7.99
CA PHE A 80 -3.02 12.57 -7.63
C PHE A 80 -2.76 11.19 -7.01
N VAL A 81 -3.63 10.75 -6.09
CA VAL A 81 -3.56 9.41 -5.50
C VAL A 81 -3.76 8.33 -6.55
N PHE A 82 -4.72 8.52 -7.46
CA PHE A 82 -4.95 7.62 -8.57
C PHE A 82 -3.69 7.42 -9.42
N ILE A 83 -2.99 8.49 -9.77
CA ILE A 83 -1.73 8.41 -10.52
C ILE A 83 -0.68 7.60 -9.75
N LEU A 84 -0.54 7.84 -8.43
CA LEU A 84 0.42 7.14 -7.59
C LEU A 84 0.12 5.63 -7.52
N VAL A 85 -1.14 5.28 -7.29
CA VAL A 85 -1.61 3.89 -7.28
C VAL A 85 -1.45 3.25 -8.66
N ALA A 86 -1.76 3.96 -9.74
CA ALA A 86 -1.60 3.46 -11.11
C ALA A 86 -0.14 3.16 -11.44
N ILE A 87 0.80 4.01 -11.03
CA ILE A 87 2.24 3.74 -11.18
C ILE A 87 2.63 2.46 -10.44
N LEU A 88 2.18 2.31 -9.19
CA LEU A 88 2.46 1.10 -8.40
C LEU A 88 1.80 -0.15 -8.97
N ALA A 89 0.60 -0.02 -9.52
CA ALA A 89 -0.11 -1.11 -10.20
C ALA A 89 0.62 -1.52 -11.49
N ILE A 90 1.12 -0.57 -12.28
CA ILE A 90 1.93 -0.85 -13.48
C ILE A 90 3.24 -1.54 -13.08
N ILE A 91 3.89 -1.12 -12.00
CA ILE A 91 5.08 -1.80 -11.48
C ILE A 91 4.72 -3.22 -11.03
N ASN A 92 3.60 -3.39 -10.31
CA ASN A 92 3.13 -4.70 -9.86
C ASN A 92 2.86 -5.64 -11.03
N LEU A 93 2.15 -5.15 -12.06
CA LEU A 93 1.91 -5.90 -13.29
C LEU A 93 3.23 -6.22 -13.97
N LYS A 94 4.08 -5.25 -14.28
CA LYS A 94 5.33 -5.50 -15.02
C LYS A 94 6.29 -6.46 -14.32
N VAL A 95 6.33 -6.47 -12.98
CA VAL A 95 7.17 -7.39 -12.19
C VAL A 95 6.47 -8.73 -11.92
N GLY A 96 5.14 -8.74 -11.77
CA GLY A 96 4.34 -9.94 -11.59
C GLY A 96 4.18 -10.77 -12.86
N ASP A 97 4.07 -10.11 -14.01
CA ASP A 97 3.87 -10.67 -15.35
C ASP A 97 5.15 -11.34 -15.90
N THR A 98 6.31 -11.10 -15.28
CA THR A 98 7.54 -11.89 -15.54
C THR A 98 7.45 -13.36 -15.08
N ARG A 99 6.26 -13.85 -14.71
CA ARG A 99 6.00 -15.21 -14.22
C ARG A 99 5.09 -16.05 -15.13
N ASP A 100 4.83 -15.61 -16.36
CA ASP A 100 4.29 -16.45 -17.44
C ASP A 100 5.37 -16.80 -18.48
#